data_AF-A0ABD1LGJ2-F1
#
_entry.id   AF-A0ABD1LGJ2-F1
#
_cell.length_a   1.000
_cell.length_b   1.000
_cell.length_c   1.000
_cell.angle_alpha   90.00
_cell.angle_beta   90.00
_cell.angle_gamma   90.00
#
_symmetry.space_group_name_H-M   'P 1'
#
loop_
_entity.id
_entity.type
_entity.pdbx_description
1 polymer ?
#
loop_
_entity_poly.entity_id
_entity_poly.type
_entity_poly.pdbx_seq_one_letter_code
_entity_poly.pdbx_strand_id
1 'polypeptide(L)'
;MLKKVVHHDAKEELGITFLALSKVEFKSLSRLEMFYYHYLEFPNLKTLMIEDCPNLIKFTTGFAIANALDTIDDKSFFELNELRLDSCRMLVSIIHSKTLQEFGNLKKLTLTHCGALKTIFHIDGEISNSSELLQQLDELTLTYLPNLTHIINKEFSMLFL
;
A
#
# COMPACT_ATOMS: atom_id res chain seq x y z
N MET A 1 -20.28 6.61 10.42
CA MET A 1 -19.18 5.62 10.27
C MET A 1 -18.31 6.01 9.08
N LEU A 2 -16.99 6.07 9.31
CA LEU A 2 -15.96 6.62 8.42
C LEU A 2 -15.82 5.79 7.13
N LYS A 3 -15.80 6.46 5.97
CA LYS A 3 -15.57 5.84 4.65
C LYS A 3 -14.20 6.18 4.07
N LYS A 4 -13.75 7.41 4.31
CA LYS A 4 -12.50 8.01 3.83
C LYS A 4 -11.93 8.82 4.99
N VAL A 5 -10.60 8.89 5.10
CA VAL A 5 -9.95 9.62 6.19
C VAL A 5 -10.06 11.14 6.03
N VAL A 6 -10.12 11.63 4.79
CA VAL A 6 -10.37 13.03 4.49
C VAL A 6 -11.62 13.17 3.61
N HIS A 7 -12.48 14.13 3.96
CA HIS A 7 -13.57 14.59 3.10
C HIS A 7 -13.02 15.67 2.18
N HIS A 8 -12.99 15.41 0.88
CA HIS A 8 -12.53 16.37 -0.10
C HIS A 8 -13.74 17.01 -0.80
N ASP A 9 -13.91 18.31 -0.61
CA ASP A 9 -14.73 19.14 -1.49
C ASP A 9 -13.83 19.68 -2.59
N ALA A 10 -14.27 19.54 -3.85
CA ALA A 10 -13.50 19.77 -5.08
C ALA A 10 -13.02 21.24 -5.31
N LYS A 11 -12.98 22.07 -4.28
CA LYS A 11 -12.65 23.51 -4.35
C LYS A 11 -11.37 23.92 -3.65
N GLU A 12 -10.70 23.04 -2.89
CA GLU A 12 -9.43 23.37 -2.23
C GLU A 12 -8.34 22.36 -2.60
N GLU A 13 -7.30 22.86 -3.28
CA GLU A 13 -6.10 22.13 -3.71
C GLU A 13 -4.97 22.17 -2.66
N LEU A 14 -5.30 22.40 -1.38
CA LEU A 14 -4.28 22.44 -0.34
C LEU A 14 -4.02 21.02 0.18
N GLY A 15 -2.80 20.52 -0.09
CA GLY A 15 -2.29 19.28 0.49
C GLY A 15 -2.23 19.34 2.01
N ILE A 16 -2.50 18.21 2.66
CA ILE A 16 -2.42 18.04 4.11
C ILE A 16 -1.22 17.14 4.42
N THR A 17 -0.22 17.72 5.07
CA THR A 17 0.98 16.99 5.50
C THR A 17 0.93 16.70 7.00
N PHE A 18 0.99 15.43 7.37
CA PHE A 18 1.05 14.98 8.75
C PHE A 18 2.50 14.80 9.20
N LEU A 19 3.18 15.92 9.48
CA LEU A 19 4.61 15.94 9.81
C LEU A 19 5.00 15.11 11.05
N ALA A 20 4.13 15.01 12.06
CA ALA A 20 4.45 14.34 13.32
C ALA A 20 3.96 12.88 13.39
N LEU A 21 3.15 12.44 12.44
CA LEU A 21 2.46 11.16 12.52
C LEU A 21 3.41 10.02 12.16
N SER A 22 3.84 9.25 13.15
CA SER A 22 4.74 8.11 12.96
C SER A 22 4.04 6.75 12.90
N LYS A 23 2.79 6.70 13.34
CA LYS A 23 2.01 5.46 13.41
C LYS A 23 0.53 5.73 13.12
N VAL A 24 -0.08 4.88 12.31
CA VAL A 24 -1.52 4.87 12.02
C VAL A 24 -2.08 3.49 12.30
N GLU A 25 -3.20 3.46 13.04
CA GLU A 25 -3.99 2.25 13.26
C GLU A 25 -5.46 2.48 12.89
N PHE A 26 -6.01 1.63 12.03
CA PHE A 26 -7.45 1.54 11.76
C PHE A 26 -7.96 0.19 12.25
N LYS A 27 -8.96 0.22 13.14
CA LYS A 27 -9.54 -0.99 13.75
C LYS A 27 -11.06 -0.97 13.58
N SER A 28 -11.60 -2.07 13.07
CA SER A 28 -13.05 -2.31 12.97
C SER A 28 -13.82 -1.26 12.17
N LEU A 29 -13.17 -0.60 11.20
CA LEU A 29 -13.81 0.41 10.35
C LEU A 29 -14.47 -0.27 9.14
N SER A 30 -15.64 -0.85 9.39
CA SER A 30 -16.37 -1.66 8.39
C SER A 30 -16.74 -0.92 7.11
N ARG A 31 -16.79 0.41 7.10
CA ARG A 31 -17.09 1.22 5.91
C ARG A 31 -15.86 1.88 5.29
N LEU A 32 -14.67 1.71 5.86
CA LEU A 32 -13.44 2.29 5.32
C LEU A 32 -13.14 1.66 3.97
N GLU A 33 -13.16 2.48 2.92
CA GLU A 33 -12.89 2.04 1.55
C GLU A 33 -11.46 2.43 1.16
N MET A 34 -11.02 3.64 1.54
CA MET A 34 -9.71 4.19 1.20
C MET A 34 -9.11 5.04 2.33
N PHE A 35 -7.78 4.93 2.50
CA PHE A 35 -6.99 5.73 3.43
C PHE A 35 -6.27 6.90 2.74
N TYR A 36 -5.46 6.59 1.72
CA TYR A 36 -4.55 7.53 1.09
C TYR A 36 -5.14 8.19 -0.16
N TYR A 37 -4.84 9.48 -0.30
CA TYR A 37 -5.10 10.30 -1.48
C TYR A 37 -3.85 11.11 -1.79
N HIS A 38 -3.69 11.51 -3.06
CA HIS A 38 -2.50 12.20 -3.55
C HIS A 38 -2.21 13.56 -2.87
N TYR A 39 -3.16 14.12 -2.13
CA TYR A 39 -2.98 15.36 -1.35
C TYR A 39 -2.68 15.09 0.14
N LEU A 40 -2.49 13.85 0.57
CA LEU A 40 -2.08 13.51 1.92
C LEU A 40 -0.61 13.10 1.91
N GLU A 41 0.17 13.67 2.82
CA GLU A 41 1.56 13.30 2.99
C GLU A 41 1.84 12.82 4.41
N PHE A 42 2.60 11.74 4.53
CA PHE A 42 2.96 11.11 5.80
C PHE A 42 4.49 10.92 5.92
N PRO A 43 5.28 12.01 5.85
CA PRO A 43 6.72 11.93 5.65
C PRO A 43 7.49 11.20 6.77
N ASN A 44 6.87 10.98 7.94
CA ASN A 44 7.49 10.31 9.08
C ASN A 44 6.76 9.03 9.50
N LEU A 45 5.84 8.51 8.69
CA LEU A 45 5.03 7.34 9.03
C LEU A 45 5.87 6.06 8.92
N LYS A 46 6.03 5.39 10.06
CA LYS A 46 6.83 4.16 10.20
C LYS A 46 5.99 2.91 10.30
N THR A 47 4.77 3.02 10.80
CA THR A 47 3.89 1.87 11.03
C THR A 47 2.47 2.15 10.56
N LEU A 48 1.94 1.27 9.72
CA LEU A 48 0.54 1.27 9.29
C LEU A 48 -0.10 -0.07 9.61
N MET A 49 -1.14 -0.04 10.45
CA MET A 49 -1.92 -1.23 10.82
C MET A 49 -3.38 -1.03 10.45
N ILE A 50 -3.95 -1.98 9.71
CA ILE A 50 -5.36 -1.99 9.35
C ILE A 50 -5.95 -3.35 9.71
N GLU A 51 -6.90 -3.36 10.64
CA GLU A 51 -7.52 -4.55 11.22
C GLU A 51 -9.04 -4.43 11.14
N ASP A 52 -9.71 -5.51 10.75
CA ASP A 52 -11.17 -5.61 10.65
C ASP A 52 -11.80 -4.46 9.82
N CYS A 53 -11.17 -4.12 8.70
CA CYS A 53 -11.68 -3.16 7.71
C CYS A 53 -12.07 -3.91 6.43
N PRO A 54 -13.17 -4.71 6.44
CA PRO A 54 -13.49 -5.64 5.36
C PRO A 54 -13.75 -4.98 4.00
N ASN A 55 -14.22 -3.72 3.97
CA ASN A 55 -14.50 -2.98 2.75
C ASN A 55 -13.31 -2.18 2.21
N LEU A 56 -12.12 -2.29 2.82
CA LEU A 56 -10.93 -1.62 2.33
C LEU A 56 -10.54 -2.19 0.96
N ILE A 57 -10.51 -1.33 -0.05
CA ILE A 57 -10.12 -1.69 -1.41
C ILE A 57 -8.72 -1.19 -1.77
N LYS A 58 -8.26 -0.09 -1.18
CA LYS A 58 -6.96 0.55 -1.44
C LYS A 58 -6.49 1.34 -0.22
N PHE A 59 -5.19 1.40 0.01
CA PHE A 59 -4.61 2.21 1.08
C PHE A 59 -3.41 3.07 0.62
N THR A 60 -3.01 2.96 -0.65
CA THR A 60 -1.95 3.72 -1.35
C THR A 60 -2.48 4.19 -2.71
N THR A 61 -1.76 5.09 -3.37
CA THR A 61 -1.98 5.69 -4.69
C THR A 61 -1.98 4.71 -5.87
N GLY A 62 -2.07 3.40 -5.64
CA GLY A 62 -1.91 2.27 -6.59
C GLY A 62 -2.67 2.30 -7.92
N PHE A 63 -3.37 3.39 -8.24
CA PHE A 63 -4.02 3.71 -9.49
C PHE A 63 -3.95 5.21 -9.77
N ALA A 64 -2.75 5.82 -9.86
CA ALA A 64 -2.63 7.12 -10.48
C ALA A 64 -3.23 7.02 -11.90
N ILE A 65 -4.41 7.62 -12.05
CA ILE A 65 -5.03 7.93 -13.33
C ILE A 65 -3.98 8.66 -14.15
N ALA A 66 -3.75 8.22 -15.38
CA ALA A 66 -2.62 8.58 -16.24
C ALA A 66 -2.52 10.08 -16.63
N ASN A 67 -3.27 10.97 -15.97
CA ASN A 67 -3.40 12.38 -16.33
C ASN A 67 -3.18 13.35 -15.14
N ALA A 68 -2.73 12.90 -13.97
CA ALA A 68 -2.29 13.81 -12.91
C ALA A 68 -0.76 13.97 -13.01
N LEU A 69 -0.34 15.22 -13.21
CA LEU A 69 1.03 15.65 -13.49
C LEU A 69 2.10 15.05 -12.56
N ASP A 70 3.29 14.87 -13.13
CA ASP A 70 4.60 14.44 -12.60
C ASP A 70 5.15 15.22 -11.37
N THR A 71 4.35 15.60 -10.38
CA THR A 71 4.85 16.50 -9.31
C THR A 71 4.37 16.23 -7.89
N ILE A 72 3.97 15.00 -7.54
CA ILE A 72 3.70 14.66 -6.14
C ILE A 72 4.85 13.77 -5.68
N ASP A 73 5.55 14.23 -4.64
CA ASP A 73 6.72 13.54 -4.06
C ASP A 73 6.25 12.13 -3.63
N ASP A 74 6.57 11.12 -4.44
CA ASP A 74 6.14 9.71 -4.32
C ASP A 74 6.79 8.99 -3.12
N LYS A 75 6.87 9.68 -1.98
CA LYS A 75 7.60 9.27 -0.77
C LYS A 75 6.74 9.30 0.48
N SER A 76 5.43 9.45 0.36
CA SER A 76 4.51 9.45 1.51
C SER A 76 4.61 8.21 2.39
N PHE A 77 5.06 7.07 1.85
CA PHE A 77 5.30 5.86 2.62
C PHE A 77 6.79 5.49 2.69
N PHE A 78 7.70 6.38 2.30
CA PHE A 78 9.11 6.02 2.14
C PHE A 78 9.73 5.59 3.46
N GLU A 79 9.36 6.24 4.57
CA GLU A 79 9.79 5.88 5.93
C GLU A 79 9.00 4.69 6.53
N LEU A 80 8.03 4.14 5.81
CA LEU A 80 7.19 3.05 6.30
C LEU A 80 8.03 1.80 6.46
N ASN A 81 8.12 1.33 7.70
CA ASN A 81 8.91 0.17 8.07
C ASN A 81 8.06 -1.09 8.25
N GLU A 82 6.85 -0.93 8.79
CA GLU A 82 5.93 -2.01 9.10
C GLU A 82 4.54 -1.76 8.54
N LEU A 83 4.06 -2.72 7.74
CA LEU A 83 2.71 -2.78 7.22
C LEU A 83 2.01 -4.05 7.72
N ARG A 84 0.91 -3.89 8.46
CA ARG A 84 0.05 -5.00 8.88
C ARG A 84 -1.37 -4.81 8.35
N LEU A 85 -1.87 -5.83 7.65
CA LEU A 85 -3.24 -5.91 7.17
C LEU A 85 -3.89 -7.19 7.69
N ASP A 86 -4.98 -7.04 8.44
CA ASP A 86 -5.74 -8.13 9.04
C ASP A 86 -7.22 -7.97 8.69
N SER A 87 -7.87 -9.06 8.28
CA SER A 87 -9.30 -9.08 7.93
C SER A 87 -9.72 -8.05 6.85
N CYS A 88 -8.83 -7.67 5.93
CA CYS A 88 -9.12 -6.77 4.81
C CYS A 88 -9.65 -7.56 3.59
N ARG A 89 -10.94 -7.92 3.64
CA ARG A 89 -11.54 -8.94 2.75
C ARG A 89 -11.72 -8.52 1.29
N MET A 90 -11.77 -7.23 0.98
CA MET A 90 -11.94 -6.71 -0.39
C MET A 90 -10.62 -6.38 -1.10
N LEU A 91 -9.49 -6.51 -0.41
CA LEU A 91 -8.16 -6.18 -0.93
C LEU A 91 -7.66 -7.30 -1.85
N VAL A 92 -7.38 -6.99 -3.12
CA VAL A 92 -6.97 -7.97 -4.14
C VAL A 92 -5.45 -7.98 -4.37
N SER A 93 -4.80 -6.83 -4.18
CA SER A 93 -3.35 -6.61 -4.28
C SER A 93 -2.88 -5.60 -3.23
N ILE A 94 -1.59 -5.67 -2.84
CA ILE A 94 -1.02 -4.79 -1.80
C ILE A 94 -0.21 -3.67 -2.42
N ILE A 95 0.83 -4.00 -3.19
CA ILE A 95 1.80 -3.03 -3.74
C ILE A 95 1.87 -3.21 -5.26
N HIS A 96 1.82 -2.12 -6.01
CA HIS A 96 1.94 -2.12 -7.47
C HIS A 96 3.30 -1.58 -7.91
N SER A 97 3.82 -1.95 -9.09
CA SER A 97 5.11 -1.43 -9.58
C SER A 97 5.20 0.10 -9.58
N LYS A 98 4.10 0.78 -9.87
CA LYS A 98 3.99 2.25 -9.87
C LYS A 98 4.14 2.89 -8.49
N THR A 99 3.72 2.19 -7.43
CA THR A 99 3.80 2.69 -6.06
C THR A 99 4.88 1.99 -5.25
N LEU A 100 5.63 1.07 -5.86
CA LEU A 100 6.64 0.29 -5.18
C LEU A 100 7.73 1.18 -4.56
N GLN A 101 8.12 2.25 -5.27
CA GLN A 101 9.10 3.24 -4.80
C GLN A 101 8.64 3.98 -3.53
N GLU A 102 7.33 4.06 -3.28
CA GLU A 102 6.80 4.64 -2.05
C GLU A 102 7.20 3.80 -0.83
N PHE A 103 7.52 2.52 -0.97
CA PHE A 103 7.79 1.59 0.15
C PHE A 103 9.28 1.33 0.38
N GLY A 104 10.11 2.33 0.12
CA GLY A 104 11.59 2.26 0.10
C GLY A 104 12.31 1.93 1.41
N ASN A 105 11.63 1.75 2.52
CA ASN A 105 12.20 1.25 3.78
C ASN A 105 11.34 0.15 4.44
N LEU A 106 10.44 -0.47 3.67
CA LEU A 106 9.52 -1.49 4.19
C LEU A 106 10.29 -2.76 4.53
N LYS A 107 10.37 -3.07 5.83
CA LYS A 107 11.07 -4.25 6.35
C LYS A 107 10.12 -5.37 6.78
N LYS A 108 8.91 -5.01 7.23
CA LYS A 108 7.97 -5.97 7.82
C LYS A 108 6.61 -5.89 7.13
N LEU A 109 6.18 -7.01 6.56
CA LEU A 109 4.86 -7.15 5.96
C LEU A 109 4.10 -8.33 6.58
N THR A 110 2.99 -8.03 7.25
CA THR A 110 2.12 -9.03 7.84
C THR A 110 0.73 -8.98 7.23
N LEU A 111 0.29 -10.09 6.61
CA LEU A 111 -1.01 -10.22 5.96
C LEU A 111 -1.78 -11.40 6.56
N THR A 112 -2.94 -11.12 7.14
CA THR A 112 -3.74 -12.12 7.86
C THR A 112 -5.22 -12.01 7.46
N HIS A 113 -5.89 -13.13 7.19
CA HIS A 113 -7.34 -13.19 6.88
C HIS A 113 -7.83 -12.29 5.71
N CYS A 114 -6.96 -11.94 4.76
CA CYS A 114 -7.33 -11.16 3.57
C CYS A 114 -7.87 -12.08 2.45
N GLY A 115 -9.16 -12.40 2.53
CA GLY A 115 -9.80 -13.43 1.71
C GLY A 115 -9.82 -13.20 0.19
N ALA A 116 -9.79 -11.96 -0.31
CA ALA A 116 -9.75 -11.67 -1.75
C ALA A 116 -8.34 -11.49 -2.31
N LEU A 117 -7.30 -11.52 -1.46
CA LEU A 117 -5.93 -11.22 -1.86
C LEU A 117 -5.40 -12.29 -2.81
N LYS A 118 -5.00 -11.88 -4.03
CA LYS A 118 -4.47 -12.79 -5.07
C LYS A 118 -2.96 -12.67 -5.25
N THR A 119 -2.45 -11.45 -5.12
CA THR A 119 -1.03 -11.11 -5.33
C THR A 119 -0.58 -10.08 -4.30
N ILE A 120 0.65 -10.18 -3.79
CA ILE A 120 1.19 -9.17 -2.87
C ILE A 120 1.80 -8.01 -3.66
N PHE A 121 2.78 -8.33 -4.51
CA PHE A 121 3.49 -7.39 -5.37
C PHE A 121 3.02 -7.56 -6.82
N HIS A 122 2.28 -6.57 -7.31
CA HIS A 122 1.74 -6.51 -8.66
C HIS A 122 2.66 -5.70 -9.59
N ILE A 123 3.49 -6.37 -10.39
CA ILE A 123 4.53 -5.74 -11.22
C ILE A 123 4.12 -5.72 -12.69
N ASP A 124 3.77 -4.52 -13.17
CA ASP A 124 3.55 -4.23 -14.60
C ASP A 124 4.87 -3.76 -15.24
N GLY A 125 5.24 -4.28 -16.43
CA GLY A 125 6.38 -3.77 -17.24
C GLY A 125 7.78 -4.28 -16.87
N GLU A 126 8.83 -3.84 -17.60
CA GLU A 126 10.22 -4.27 -17.37
C GLU A 126 10.78 -3.78 -16.03
N ILE A 127 11.51 -4.68 -15.36
CA ILE A 127 11.99 -4.55 -13.99
C ILE A 127 13.42 -4.01 -14.06
N SER A 128 13.60 -2.70 -13.99
CA SER A 128 14.95 -2.14 -13.79
C SER A 128 15.20 -1.82 -12.31
N ASN A 129 14.18 -1.37 -11.57
CA ASN A 129 14.35 -0.86 -10.19
C ASN A 129 13.45 -1.55 -9.13
N SER A 130 12.64 -2.55 -9.50
CA SER A 130 11.71 -3.21 -8.58
C SER A 130 12.30 -4.39 -7.80
N SER A 131 13.43 -4.93 -8.23
CA SER A 131 14.14 -6.00 -7.55
C SER A 131 14.84 -5.53 -6.26
N GLU A 132 15.33 -4.28 -6.22
CA GLU A 132 16.06 -3.71 -5.08
C GLU A 132 15.15 -3.50 -3.86
N LEU A 133 13.88 -3.17 -4.07
CA LEU A 133 12.91 -2.93 -3.00
C LEU A 133 12.44 -4.23 -2.33
N LEU A 134 12.38 -5.33 -3.08
CA LEU A 134 12.11 -6.66 -2.52
C LEU A 134 13.26 -7.16 -1.64
N GLN A 135 14.49 -6.69 -1.86
CA GLN A 135 15.66 -7.08 -1.05
C GLN A 135 15.64 -6.47 0.35
N GLN A 136 14.83 -5.45 0.61
CA GLN A 136 14.79 -4.75 1.90
C GLN A 136 13.80 -5.36 2.90
N LEU A 137 12.94 -6.28 2.43
CA LEU A 137 11.95 -6.92 3.29
C LEU A 137 12.63 -7.99 4.15
N ASP A 138 12.76 -7.71 5.44
CA ASP A 138 13.36 -8.61 6.43
C ASP A 138 12.37 -9.70 6.91
N GLU A 139 11.10 -9.36 7.03
CA GLU A 139 10.06 -10.25 7.58
C GLU A 139 8.78 -10.21 6.74
N LEU A 140 8.35 -11.40 6.28
CA LEU A 140 7.08 -11.61 5.58
C LEU A 140 6.25 -12.66 6.32
N THR A 141 5.11 -12.26 6.88
CA THR A 141 4.19 -13.16 7.59
C THR A 141 2.87 -13.25 6.84
N LEU A 142 2.49 -14.47 6.42
CA LEU A 142 1.29 -14.74 5.64
C LEU A 142 0.44 -15.79 6.36
N THR A 143 -0.77 -15.42 6.76
CA THR A 143 -1.64 -16.30 7.57
C THR A 143 -3.08 -16.31 7.03
N TYR A 144 -3.63 -17.49 6.77
CA TYR A 144 -5.01 -17.67 6.30
C TYR A 144 -5.37 -16.78 5.09
N LEU A 145 -4.65 -16.96 3.98
CA LEU A 145 -4.86 -16.24 2.72
C LEU A 145 -5.33 -17.22 1.62
N PRO A 146 -6.60 -17.66 1.64
CA PRO A 146 -7.06 -18.82 0.86
C PRO A 146 -7.02 -18.62 -0.66
N ASN A 147 -7.04 -17.36 -1.13
CA ASN A 147 -7.02 -17.03 -2.56
C ASN A 147 -5.67 -16.49 -3.04
N LEU A 148 -4.64 -16.48 -2.18
CA LEU A 148 -3.32 -16.01 -2.57
C LEU A 148 -2.72 -16.99 -3.58
N THR A 149 -2.40 -16.49 -4.77
CA THR A 149 -1.85 -17.29 -5.86
C THR A 149 -0.35 -17.11 -6.01
N HIS A 150 0.14 -15.88 -5.84
CA HIS A 150 1.54 -15.53 -6.03
C HIS A 150 1.95 -14.42 -5.06
N ILE A 151 3.18 -14.43 -4.58
CA ILE A 151 3.75 -13.29 -3.84
C ILE A 151 4.05 -12.15 -4.83
N ILE A 152 4.64 -12.47 -5.99
CA ILE A 152 4.93 -11.53 -7.09
C ILE A 152 4.32 -12.08 -8.38
N ASN A 153 3.58 -11.27 -9.16
CA ASN A 153 3.00 -11.70 -10.44
C ASN A 153 3.92 -11.43 -11.64
N LYS A 154 5.05 -12.13 -11.79
CA LYS A 154 5.65 -12.18 -13.12
C LYS A 154 6.29 -13.50 -13.41
N GLU A 155 6.09 -13.96 -14.65
CA GLU A 155 7.01 -14.89 -15.29
C GLU A 155 8.41 -14.28 -15.19
N PHE A 156 9.23 -14.88 -14.34
CA PHE A 156 10.67 -14.66 -14.37
C PHE A 156 11.17 -15.22 -15.70
N SER A 157 11.13 -14.40 -16.76
CA SER A 157 12.02 -14.63 -17.90
C SER A 157 13.43 -14.51 -17.35
N MET A 158 14.07 -15.67 -17.17
CA MET A 158 15.46 -15.82 -16.75
C MET A 158 16.34 -14.75 -17.39
N LEU A 159 16.84 -13.80 -16.60
CA LEU A 159 18.05 -13.06 -16.90
C LEU A 159 18.87 -12.97 -15.61
N PHE A 160 19.33 -14.13 -15.17
CA PHE A 160 20.64 -14.25 -14.54
C PHE A 160 21.53 -15.01 -15.53
N LEU A 161 22.24 -14.25 -16.36
CA LEU A 161 23.54 -14.63 -16.93
C LEU A 161 24.44 -13.40 -16.81
#